data_AF-A0A9D5W6M5-F1
#
_entry.id   AF-A0A9D5W6M5-F1
#
_cell.length_a   1.000
_cell.length_b   1.000
_cell.length_c   1.000
_cell.angle_alpha   90.00
_cell.angle_beta   90.00
_cell.angle_gamma   90.00
#
_symmetry.space_group_name_H-M   'P 1'
#
loop_
_entity.id
_entity.type
_entity.pdbx_description
1 polymer ?
#
loop_
_entity_poly.entity_id
_entity_poly.type
_entity_poly.pdbx_seq_one_letter_code
_entity_poly.pdbx_strand_id
1 'polypeptide(L)'
;MEGKVSVLEASRRLSLSTLTLGNWLKTYKKGALKEAGKTQRPLSDLEMENSKLKKELSKVKKERELLKKRSHTLLRYAMMKEMRPRYTVPFMSRILGVSSSGYYAWLHRAASRRVREEVRLWK
;
A
#
# COMPACT_ATOMS: atom_id res chain seq x y z
N MET A 1 -21.71 -22.92 44.42
CA MET A 1 -22.64 -22.27 43.47
C MET A 1 -21.87 -21.97 42.19
N GLU A 2 -21.92 -22.86 41.20
CA GLU A 2 -21.30 -22.59 39.89
C GLU A 2 -22.21 -21.67 39.09
N GLY A 3 -21.87 -20.38 39.04
CA GLY A 3 -22.58 -19.42 38.20
C GLY A 3 -22.38 -19.76 36.73
N LYS A 4 -23.47 -20.09 36.02
CA LYS A 4 -23.47 -20.23 34.56
C LYS A 4 -23.26 -18.85 33.93
N VAL A 5 -22.01 -18.44 33.76
CA VAL A 5 -21.65 -17.17 33.10
C VAL A 5 -21.86 -17.32 31.58
N SER A 6 -22.45 -16.30 30.93
CA SER A 6 -22.66 -16.30 29.48
C SER A 6 -21.33 -16.23 28.72
N VAL A 7 -21.28 -16.79 27.50
CA VAL A 7 -20.06 -16.76 26.66
C VAL A 7 -19.60 -15.34 26.37
N LEU A 8 -20.54 -14.39 26.24
CA LEU A 8 -20.25 -12.97 26.06
C LEU A 8 -19.53 -12.39 27.29
N GLU A 9 -20.02 -12.73 28.48
CA GLU A 9 -19.47 -12.19 29.72
C GLU A 9 -18.13 -12.83 30.10
N ALA A 10 -17.97 -14.12 29.86
CA ALA A 10 -16.67 -14.79 29.97
C ALA A 10 -15.65 -14.23 28.96
N SER A 11 -16.08 -13.92 27.73
CA SER A 11 -15.24 -13.28 26.71
C SER A 11 -14.75 -11.89 27.14
N ARG A 12 -15.62 -11.08 27.76
CA ARG A 12 -15.26 -9.78 28.31
C ARG A 12 -14.26 -9.88 29.48
N ARG A 13 -14.47 -10.83 30.40
CA ARG A 13 -13.57 -11.04 31.54
C ARG A 13 -12.18 -11.54 31.12
N LEU A 14 -12.11 -12.32 30.04
CA LEU A 14 -10.87 -12.89 29.50
C LEU A 14 -10.23 -12.01 28.41
N SER A 15 -10.84 -10.88 28.04
CA SER A 15 -10.39 -10.03 26.92
C SER A 15 -10.19 -10.80 25.61
N LEU A 16 -11.02 -11.81 25.36
CA LEU A 16 -10.99 -12.63 24.14
C LEU A 16 -12.19 -12.32 23.25
N SER A 17 -12.09 -12.56 21.95
CA SER A 17 -13.24 -12.51 21.05
C SER A 17 -14.29 -13.55 21.45
N THR A 18 -15.56 -13.16 21.42
CA THR A 18 -16.72 -14.04 21.66
C THR A 18 -16.73 -15.24 20.71
N LEU A 19 -16.28 -15.03 19.48
CA LEU A 19 -16.16 -16.08 18.46
C LEU A 19 -15.10 -17.12 18.84
N THR A 20 -13.95 -16.68 19.35
CA THR A 20 -12.86 -17.56 19.78
C THR A 20 -13.30 -18.42 20.97
N LEU A 21 -13.92 -17.80 21.97
CA LEU A 21 -14.39 -18.51 23.15
C LEU A 21 -15.55 -19.47 22.82
N GLY A 22 -16.46 -19.07 21.93
CA GLY A 22 -17.53 -19.93 21.44
C GLY A 22 -17.01 -21.13 20.65
N ASN A 23 -15.96 -20.95 19.84
CA ASN A 23 -15.30 -22.03 19.13
C ASN A 23 -14.62 -23.01 20.09
N TRP A 24 -13.94 -22.51 21.13
CA TRP A 24 -13.35 -23.35 22.18
C TRP A 24 -14.40 -24.14 22.97
N LEU A 25 -15.55 -23.53 23.27
CA LEU A 25 -16.64 -24.26 23.93
C LEU A 25 -17.23 -25.34 23.03
N LYS A 26 -17.34 -25.10 21.72
CA LYS A 26 -17.79 -26.11 20.75
C LYS A 26 -16.79 -27.26 20.61
N THR A 27 -15.49 -26.97 20.56
CA THR A 27 -14.44 -28.00 20.50
C THR A 27 -14.31 -28.77 21.81
N TYR A 28 -14.54 -28.10 22.96
CA TYR A 28 -14.66 -28.73 24.28
C TYR A 28 -15.77 -29.76 24.31
N LYS A 29 -16.99 -29.36 23.90
CA LYS A 29 -18.16 -30.24 23.86
C LYS A 29 -18.01 -31.44 22.92
N LYS A 30 -17.18 -31.29 21.88
CA LYS A 30 -16.81 -32.38 20.95
C LYS A 30 -15.68 -33.28 21.47
N GLY A 31 -15.19 -33.07 22.70
CA GLY A 31 -14.10 -33.84 23.30
C GLY A 31 -12.71 -33.56 22.69
N ALA A 32 -12.60 -32.56 21.83
CA ALA A 32 -11.41 -32.29 21.02
C ALA A 32 -10.72 -30.96 21.43
N LEU A 33 -10.80 -30.56 22.70
CA LEU A 33 -10.16 -29.31 23.15
C LEU A 33 -8.63 -29.35 22.95
N LYS A 34 -7.99 -30.52 23.10
CA LYS A 34 -6.57 -30.73 22.81
C LYS A 34 -6.18 -30.48 21.35
N GLU A 35 -7.15 -30.48 20.43
CA GLU A 35 -6.96 -30.18 19.00
C GLU A 35 -7.25 -28.70 18.68
N ALA A 36 -7.94 -27.97 19.57
CA ALA A 36 -8.44 -26.62 19.32
C ALA A 36 -7.36 -25.54 19.13
N GLY A 37 -6.08 -25.89 19.33
CA GLY A 37 -4.91 -25.05 19.03
C GLY A 37 -3.94 -25.66 18.01
N LYS A 38 -4.10 -26.94 17.62
CA LYS A 38 -3.19 -27.60 16.66
C LYS A 38 -3.37 -27.11 15.23
N THR A 39 -4.52 -26.51 14.92
CA THR A 39 -4.81 -25.93 13.60
C THR A 39 -4.11 -24.58 13.39
N GLN A 40 -3.75 -23.87 14.46
CA GLN A 40 -2.75 -22.80 14.37
C GLN A 40 -1.38 -23.47 14.36
N ARG A 41 -1.01 -24.06 13.21
CA ARG A 41 0.40 -24.31 12.96
C ARG A 41 1.13 -22.97 13.16
N PRO A 42 2.22 -22.92 13.96
CA PRO A 42 3.12 -21.78 13.86
C PRO A 42 3.45 -21.66 12.38
N LEU A 43 3.16 -20.49 11.78
CA LEU A 43 3.46 -20.25 10.38
C LEU A 43 4.90 -20.69 10.17
N SER A 44 5.12 -21.64 9.27
CA SER A 44 6.49 -22.10 8.98
C SER A 44 7.33 -20.86 8.70
N ASP A 45 8.60 -20.81 9.09
CA ASP A 45 9.45 -19.63 8.87
C ASP A 45 9.36 -19.15 7.41
N LEU A 46 9.20 -20.10 6.47
CA LEU A 46 8.92 -19.87 5.05
C LEU A 46 7.59 -19.16 4.77
N GLU A 47 6.51 -19.44 5.50
CA GLU A 47 5.21 -18.76 5.36
C GLU A 47 5.27 -17.33 5.91
N MET A 48 6.01 -17.12 7.01
CA MET A 48 6.27 -15.78 7.54
C MET A 48 7.10 -14.95 6.56
N GLU A 49 8.17 -15.53 6.02
CA GLU A 49 9.02 -14.90 5.02
C GLU A 49 8.25 -14.61 3.72
N ASN A 50 7.46 -15.57 3.23
CA ASN A 50 6.56 -15.35 2.09
C ASN A 50 5.57 -14.19 2.33
N SER A 51 5.02 -14.08 3.54
CA SER A 51 4.12 -12.98 3.89
C SER A 51 4.85 -11.64 3.89
N LYS A 52 6.07 -11.58 4.42
CA LYS A 52 6.93 -10.38 4.38
C LYS A 52 7.26 -9.98 2.94
N LEU A 53 7.74 -10.94 2.13
CA LEU A 53 8.10 -10.72 0.73
C LEU A 53 6.89 -10.25 -0.10
N LYS A 54 5.71 -10.85 0.08
CA LYS A 54 4.48 -10.40 -0.59
C LYS A 54 4.12 -8.96 -0.24
N LYS A 55 4.30 -8.56 1.02
CA LYS A 55 4.06 -7.17 1.46
C LYS A 55 5.05 -6.21 0.79
N GLU A 56 6.34 -6.53 0.80
CA GLU A 56 7.38 -5.71 0.16
C GLU A 56 7.16 -5.59 -1.36
N LEU A 57 6.85 -6.70 -2.02
CA LEU A 57 6.56 -6.71 -3.45
C LEU A 57 5.33 -5.86 -3.78
N SER A 58 4.30 -5.87 -2.93
CA SER A 58 3.14 -5.00 -3.09
C SER A 58 3.49 -3.51 -2.96
N LYS A 59 4.41 -3.17 -2.05
CA LYS A 59 4.91 -1.80 -1.85
C LYS A 59 5.69 -1.34 -3.08
N VAL A 60 6.65 -2.15 -3.53
CA VAL A 60 7.48 -1.85 -4.71
C VAL A 60 6.62 -1.71 -5.98
N LYS A 61 5.61 -2.58 -6.16
CA LYS A 61 4.67 -2.45 -7.29
C LYS A 61 3.94 -1.10 -7.27
N LYS A 62 3.45 -0.66 -6.10
CA LYS A 62 2.79 0.65 -5.96
C LYS A 62 3.74 1.81 -6.26
N GLU A 63 4.97 1.74 -5.74
CA GLU A 63 6.01 2.75 -6.01
C GLU A 63 6.33 2.82 -7.51
N ARG A 64 6.50 1.67 -8.16
CA ARG A 64 6.75 1.60 -9.61
C ARG A 64 5.60 2.20 -10.42
N GLU A 65 4.36 1.89 -10.07
CA GLU A 65 3.19 2.47 -10.75
C GLU A 65 3.09 3.99 -10.55
N LEU A 66 3.44 4.49 -9.37
CA LEU A 66 3.51 5.92 -9.12
C LEU A 66 4.60 6.59 -9.99
N LEU A 67 5.78 5.98 -10.09
CA LEU A 67 6.88 6.48 -10.92
C LEU A 67 6.51 6.47 -12.41
N LYS A 68 5.84 5.41 -12.87
CA LYS A 68 5.34 5.28 -14.24
C LYS A 68 4.30 6.37 -14.55
N LYS A 69 3.33 6.60 -13.66
CA LYS A 69 2.37 7.71 -13.82
C LYS A 69 3.07 9.05 -13.92
N ARG A 70 4.10 9.29 -13.10
CA ARG A 70 4.89 10.53 -13.14
C ARG A 70 5.65 10.69 -14.46
N SER A 71 6.27 9.62 -14.97
CA SER A 71 7.00 9.69 -16.26
C SER A 71 6.07 10.00 -17.42
N HIS A 72 4.86 9.42 -17.46
CA HIS A 72 3.86 9.75 -18.47
C HIS A 72 3.46 11.23 -18.44
N THR A 73 3.27 11.82 -17.26
CA THR A 73 2.96 13.26 -17.14
C THR A 73 4.10 14.14 -17.65
N LEU A 74 5.36 13.77 -17.36
CA LEU A 74 6.52 14.51 -17.86
C LEU A 74 6.65 14.43 -19.39
N LEU A 75 6.35 13.27 -19.99
CA LEU A 75 6.32 13.12 -21.44
C LEU A 75 5.25 14.02 -22.09
N ARG A 76 4.07 14.11 -21.47
CA ARG A 76 3.00 15.02 -21.92
C ARG A 76 3.45 16.48 -21.85
N TYR A 77 4.14 16.89 -20.79
CA TYR A 77 4.69 18.25 -20.70
C TYR A 77 5.78 18.53 -21.75
N ALA A 78 6.64 17.54 -22.05
CA ALA A 78 7.61 17.66 -23.13
C ALA A 78 6.92 17.87 -24.49
N MET A 79 5.88 17.08 -24.78
CA MET A 79 5.05 17.23 -25.99
C MET A 79 4.38 18.60 -26.06
N MET A 80 3.83 19.10 -24.95
CA MET A 80 3.24 20.45 -24.87
C MET A 80 4.26 21.55 -25.17
N LYS A 81 5.52 21.39 -24.73
CA LYS A 81 6.59 22.36 -24.99
C LYS A 81 6.91 22.46 -26.48
N GLU A 82 6.97 21.33 -27.16
CA GLU A 82 7.23 21.25 -28.61
C GLU A 82 6.07 21.83 -29.43
N MET A 83 4.83 21.51 -29.06
CA MET A 83 3.62 21.95 -29.77
C MET A 83 3.18 23.40 -29.46
N ARG A 84 3.81 24.06 -28.47
CA ARG A 84 3.50 25.41 -28.02
C ARG A 84 3.40 26.48 -29.13
N PRO A 85 4.23 26.46 -30.20
CA PRO A 85 4.13 27.46 -31.26
C PRO A 85 2.83 27.36 -32.07
N ARG A 86 2.19 26.18 -32.10
CA ARG A 86 1.00 25.91 -32.92
C ARG A 86 -0.29 25.84 -32.11
N TYR A 87 -0.20 25.50 -30.82
CA TYR A 87 -1.38 25.26 -29.98
C TYR A 87 -1.26 25.97 -28.63
N THR A 88 -2.40 26.42 -28.10
CA THR A 88 -2.46 27.08 -26.80
C THR A 88 -2.31 26.07 -25.66
N VAL A 89 -1.70 26.51 -24.55
CA VAL A 89 -1.52 25.66 -23.35
C VAL A 89 -2.86 25.17 -22.78
N PRO A 90 -3.93 25.98 -22.63
CA PRO A 90 -5.22 25.51 -22.14
C PRO A 90 -5.84 24.40 -23.00
N PHE A 91 -5.68 24.49 -24.32
CA PHE A 91 -6.17 23.46 -25.25
C PHE A 91 -5.43 22.12 -25.05
N MET A 92 -4.09 22.15 -25.07
CA MET A 92 -3.29 20.94 -24.91
C MET A 92 -3.48 20.32 -23.51
N SER A 93 -3.62 21.14 -22.46
CA SER A 93 -3.88 20.65 -21.11
C SER A 93 -5.19 19.86 -21.00
N ARG A 94 -6.24 20.30 -21.71
CA ARG A 94 -7.54 19.59 -21.76
C ARG A 94 -7.40 18.25 -22.48
N ILE A 95 -6.77 18.23 -23.65
CA ILE A 95 -6.64 17.02 -24.49
C ILE A 95 -5.71 15.99 -23.83
N LEU A 96 -4.61 16.42 -23.25
CA LEU A 96 -3.61 15.54 -22.64
C LEU A 96 -3.94 15.18 -21.17
N GLY A 97 -5.00 15.77 -20.60
CA GLY A 97 -5.43 15.51 -19.23
C GLY A 97 -4.37 15.91 -18.20
N VAL A 98 -3.75 17.07 -18.36
CA VAL A 98 -2.70 17.59 -17.45
C VAL A 98 -2.98 19.04 -17.06
N SER A 99 -2.52 19.44 -15.87
CA SER A 99 -2.71 20.82 -15.41
C SER A 99 -1.79 21.81 -16.12
N SER A 100 -2.34 22.95 -16.56
CA SER A 100 -1.56 24.08 -17.08
C SER A 100 -0.56 24.60 -16.05
N SER A 101 -0.96 24.69 -14.78
CA SER A 101 -0.06 25.15 -13.70
C SER A 101 1.10 24.18 -13.47
N GLY A 102 0.83 22.87 -13.60
CA GLY A 102 1.87 21.84 -13.52
C GLY A 102 2.86 21.91 -14.67
N TYR A 103 2.38 22.21 -15.89
CA TYR A 103 3.23 22.43 -17.05
C TYR A 103 4.16 23.63 -16.85
N TYR A 104 3.64 24.79 -16.43
CA TYR A 104 4.47 25.98 -16.19
C TYR A 104 5.46 25.77 -15.04
N ALA A 105 5.03 25.11 -13.95
CA ALA A 105 5.93 24.75 -12.86
C ALA A 105 7.06 23.82 -13.32
N TRP A 106 6.78 22.86 -14.21
CA TRP A 106 7.79 22.00 -14.81
C TRP A 106 8.72 22.78 -15.77
N LEU A 107 8.17 23.68 -16.58
CA LEU A 107 8.91 24.48 -17.55
C LEU A 107 9.96 25.38 -16.89
N HIS A 108 9.62 25.96 -15.73
CA HIS A 108 10.50 26.85 -14.96
C HIS A 108 11.25 26.13 -13.83
N ARG A 109 11.17 24.80 -13.76
CA ARG A 109 11.80 24.05 -12.67
C ARG A 109 13.33 24.11 -12.81
N ALA A 110 13.98 24.88 -11.93
CA ALA A 110 15.43 24.83 -11.79
C ALA A 110 15.89 23.42 -11.36
N ALA A 111 17.04 22.97 -11.88
CA ALA A 111 17.66 21.73 -11.45
C ALA A 111 17.88 21.77 -9.93
N SER A 112 17.47 20.69 -9.23
CA SER A 112 17.60 20.63 -7.78
C SER A 112 19.07 20.67 -7.37
N ARG A 113 19.35 21.09 -6.13
CA ARG A 113 20.73 21.14 -5.60
C ARG A 113 21.48 19.82 -5.81
N ARG A 114 20.79 18.69 -5.59
CA ARG A 114 21.33 17.33 -5.80
C ARG A 114 21.71 17.04 -7.25
N VAL A 115 20.84 17.40 -8.20
CA VAL A 115 21.13 17.20 -9.64
C VAL A 115 22.31 18.07 -10.08
N ARG A 116 22.45 19.29 -9.53
CA ARG A 116 23.62 20.14 -9.78
C ARG A 116 24.89 19.59 -9.16
N GLU A 117 24.81 19.01 -7.96
CA GLU A 117 25.91 18.33 -7.27
C GLU A 117 26.35 17.06 -8.03
N GLU A 118 25.41 16.23 -8.51
CA GLU A 118 25.70 15.08 -9.36
C GLU A 118 26.37 15.49 -10.68
N VAL A 119 25.84 16.48 -11.41
CA VAL A 119 26.47 16.97 -12.64
C VAL A 119 27.88 17.54 -12.39
N ARG A 120 28.14 18.07 -11.19
CA ARG A 120 29.47 18.56 -10.78
C ARG A 120 30.44 17.42 -10.46
N LEU A 121 29.96 16.29 -9.94
CA LEU A 121 30.78 15.11 -9.61
C LEU A 121 31.19 14.29 -10.85
N TRP A 122 30.48 14.48 -11.97
CA TRP A 122 30.69 13.74 -13.23
C TRP A 122 31.40 14.59 -14.31
N LYS A 123 31.93 15.77 -13.95
CA LYS A 123 32.79 16.61 -14.78
C LYS A 123 34.22 16.58 -14.26
#